data_AF-A0A2E6DCA4-F1
#
_entry.id   AF-A0A2E6DCA4-F1
#
_cell.length_a   1.000
_cell.length_b   1.000
_cell.length_c   1.000
_cell.angle_alpha   90.00
_cell.angle_beta   90.00
_cell.angle_gamma   90.00
#
_symmetry.space_group_name_H-M   'P 1'
#
loop_
_entity.id
_entity.type
_entity.pdbx_description
1 polymer ?
#
loop_
_entity_poly.entity_id
_entity_poly.type
_entity_poly.pdbx_seq_one_letter_code
_entity_poly.pdbx_strand_id
1 'polypeptide(L)'
;MFPVRHFFLFFTTACFITADQGGFKGFGETLPPYVLYPTGFGFGIIFLIVFARFRKALKPSNWVLKLGMDRVLIKYRSCLNSHLPEEDPVVVEISFSEIQWVRKTNVARLNLRA
;
A
#
# COMPACT_ATOMS: atom_id res chain seq x y z
N MET A 1 11.03 -4.96 13.54
CA MET A 1 9.98 -5.78 12.86
C MET A 1 8.73 -6.01 13.74
N PHE A 2 8.44 -5.12 14.71
CA PHE A 2 7.44 -5.35 15.77
C PHE A 2 6.02 -4.75 15.61
N PRO A 3 5.72 -3.67 14.84
CA PRO A 3 4.46 -2.95 15.03
C PRO A 3 3.21 -3.60 14.41
N VAL A 4 3.34 -4.41 13.35
CA VAL A 4 2.18 -4.91 12.58
C VAL A 4 1.39 -5.98 13.34
N ARG A 5 2.10 -6.91 13.98
CA ARG A 5 1.47 -7.99 14.75
C ARG A 5 0.71 -7.43 15.94
N HIS A 6 1.29 -6.45 16.64
CA HIS A 6 0.67 -5.80 17.79
C HIS A 6 -0.50 -4.91 17.39
N PHE A 7 -0.40 -4.19 16.25
CA PHE A 7 -1.51 -3.39 15.74
C PHE A 7 -2.70 -4.25 15.29
N PHE A 8 -2.45 -5.41 14.67
CA PHE A 8 -3.51 -6.34 14.33
C PHE A 8 -4.15 -6.96 15.57
N LEU A 9 -3.35 -7.43 16.52
CA LEU A 9 -3.88 -7.93 17.79
C LEU A 9 -4.70 -6.86 18.51
N PHE A 10 -4.22 -5.61 18.55
CA PHE A 10 -4.97 -4.50 19.11
C PHE A 10 -6.28 -4.24 18.36
N PHE A 11 -6.26 -4.22 17.03
CA PHE A 11 -7.44 -3.98 16.21
C PHE A 11 -8.46 -5.11 16.35
N THR A 12 -8.03 -6.38 16.29
CA THR A 12 -8.92 -7.52 16.47
C THR A 12 -9.46 -7.60 17.88
N THR A 13 -8.65 -7.35 18.91
CA THR A 13 -9.09 -7.29 20.31
C THR A 13 -10.03 -6.11 20.56
N ALA A 14 -9.79 -4.93 19.97
CA ALA A 14 -10.69 -3.79 20.07
C ALA A 14 -12.03 -4.04 19.36
N CYS A 15 -12.03 -4.69 18.19
CA CYS A 15 -13.26 -5.15 17.54
C CYS A 15 -14.00 -6.20 18.39
N PHE A 16 -13.27 -7.08 19.06
CA PHE A 16 -13.86 -8.10 19.94
C PHE A 16 -14.52 -7.47 21.17
N ILE A 17 -13.84 -6.51 21.82
CA ILE A 17 -14.36 -5.76 22.97
C ILE A 17 -15.56 -4.89 22.57
N THR A 18 -15.50 -4.20 21.43
CA THR A 18 -16.61 -3.34 20.97
C THR A 18 -17.84 -4.15 20.51
N ALA A 19 -17.64 -5.36 20.01
CA ALA A 19 -18.72 -6.31 19.72
C ALA A 19 -19.33 -6.90 21.00
N ASP A 20 -18.52 -7.25 21.99
CA ASP A 20 -18.97 -7.79 23.28
C ASP A 20 -19.72 -6.75 24.14
N GLN A 21 -19.27 -5.49 24.11
CA GLN A 21 -19.87 -4.40 24.88
C GLN A 21 -21.12 -3.76 24.22
N GLY A 22 -21.65 -4.33 23.13
CA GLY A 22 -22.86 -3.84 22.47
C GLY A 22 -22.75 -2.39 21.94
N GLY A 23 -21.53 -1.87 21.81
CA GLY A 23 -21.26 -0.46 21.46
C GLY A 23 -21.55 -0.11 20.00
N PHE A 24 -21.72 -1.12 19.14
CA PHE A 24 -22.28 -0.95 17.80
C PHE A 24 -23.81 -0.98 17.84
N LYS A 25 -24.41 -0.03 18.57
CA LYS A 25 -25.86 0.24 18.44
C LYS A 25 -26.13 0.72 17.01
N GLY A 26 -26.51 -0.22 16.14
CA GLY A 26 -26.85 0.00 14.73
C GLY A 26 -26.09 -0.87 13.71
N PHE A 27 -24.91 -1.40 14.02
CA PHE A 27 -24.12 -2.24 13.08
C PHE A 27 -23.75 -3.58 13.74
N GLY A 28 -24.73 -4.47 13.88
CA GLY A 28 -24.50 -5.80 14.44
C GLY A 28 -25.61 -6.36 15.33
N GLU A 29 -26.61 -5.57 15.73
CA GLU A 29 -27.72 -6.04 16.58
C GLU A 29 -28.53 -7.19 15.93
N THR A 30 -28.50 -7.31 14.60
CA THR A 30 -29.20 -8.37 13.85
C THR A 30 -28.28 -9.48 13.34
N LEU A 31 -26.95 -9.33 13.48
CA LEU A 31 -26.01 -10.31 12.95
C LEU A 31 -25.66 -11.33 14.03
N PRO A 32 -25.89 -12.63 13.77
CA PRO A 32 -25.54 -13.65 14.74
C PRO A 32 -24.03 -13.62 15.04
N PRO A 33 -23.61 -13.86 16.30
CA PRO A 33 -22.20 -13.80 16.69
C PRO A 33 -21.29 -14.71 15.83
N TYR A 34 -21.81 -15.85 15.38
CA TYR A 34 -21.11 -16.78 14.48
C TYR A 34 -20.88 -16.25 13.06
N VAL A 35 -21.55 -15.16 12.66
CA VAL A 35 -21.27 -14.44 11.41
C VAL A 35 -20.32 -13.27 11.67
N LEU A 36 -20.51 -12.54 12.77
CA LEU A 36 -19.74 -11.36 13.09
C LEU A 36 -18.25 -11.67 13.32
N TYR A 37 -17.93 -12.68 14.14
CA TYR A 37 -16.54 -13.00 14.48
C TYR A 37 -15.70 -13.50 13.30
N PRO A 38 -16.17 -14.45 12.46
CA PRO A 38 -15.42 -14.88 11.29
C PRO A 38 -15.24 -13.76 10.26
N THR A 39 -16.24 -12.89 10.13
CA THR A 39 -16.18 -11.73 9.22
C THR A 39 -15.12 -10.73 9.68
N GLY A 40 -15.13 -10.35 10.96
CA GLY A 40 -14.10 -9.47 11.54
C GLY A 40 -12.69 -10.06 11.44
N PHE A 41 -12.55 -11.36 11.69
CA PHE A 41 -11.28 -12.07 11.53
C PHE A 41 -10.79 -12.06 10.07
N GLY A 42 -11.69 -12.34 9.12
CA GLY A 42 -11.38 -12.30 7.69
C GLY A 42 -10.94 -10.90 7.23
N PHE A 43 -11.67 -9.85 7.59
CA PHE A 43 -11.30 -8.47 7.29
C PHE A 43 -9.97 -8.08 7.94
N GLY A 44 -9.71 -8.55 9.16
CA GLY A 44 -8.45 -8.32 9.83
C GLY A 44 -7.25 -8.92 9.07
N ILE A 45 -7.38 -10.14 8.54
CA ILE A 45 -6.33 -10.76 7.72
C ILE A 45 -6.10 -9.95 6.44
N ILE A 46 -7.18 -9.54 5.76
CA ILE A 46 -7.07 -8.71 4.55
C ILE A 46 -6.34 -7.40 4.88
N PHE A 47 -6.72 -6.74 5.97
CA PHE A 47 -6.08 -5.53 6.44
C PHE A 47 -4.58 -5.74 6.69
N LEU A 48 -4.19 -6.83 7.33
CA LEU A 48 -2.79 -7.18 7.55
C LEU A 48 -1.99 -7.29 6.25
N ILE A 49 -2.55 -7.98 5.25
CA ILE A 49 -1.91 -8.16 3.95
C ILE A 49 -1.74 -6.81 3.24
N VAL A 50 -2.80 -6.01 3.21
CA VAL A 50 -2.79 -4.68 2.58
C VAL A 50 -1.81 -3.76 3.30
N PHE A 51 -1.82 -3.74 4.63
CA PHE A 51 -0.93 -2.90 5.43
C PHE A 51 0.54 -3.31 5.29
N ALA A 52 0.83 -4.62 5.22
CA ALA A 52 2.18 -5.10 4.96
C ALA A 52 2.69 -4.63 3.58
N ARG A 53 1.82 -4.67 2.55
CA ARG A 53 2.14 -4.14 1.21
C ARG A 53 2.31 -2.63 1.23
N PHE A 54 1.44 -1.90 1.92
CA PHE A 54 1.53 -0.45 2.08
C PHE A 54 2.85 -0.02 2.71
N ARG A 55 3.29 -0.70 3.79
CA ARG A 55 4.60 -0.41 4.39
C ARG A 55 5.78 -0.72 3.47
N LYS A 56 5.69 -1.74 2.61
CA LYS A 56 6.70 -1.98 1.58
C LYS A 56 6.73 -0.85 0.56
N ALA A 57 5.56 -0.31 0.19
CA ALA A 57 5.44 0.81 -0.72
C ALA A 57 6.05 2.11 -0.14
N LEU A 58 5.94 2.32 1.18
CA LEU A 58 6.50 3.49 1.87
C LEU A 58 8.02 3.43 2.11
N LYS A 59 8.71 2.35 1.76
CA LYS A 59 10.16 2.28 1.97
C LYS A 59 10.88 3.32 1.08
N PRO A 60 11.92 4.00 1.57
CA PRO A 60 12.67 4.98 0.78
C PRO A 60 13.40 4.36 -0.43
N SER A 61 13.61 3.04 -0.42
CA SER A 61 14.13 2.28 -1.57
C SER A 61 13.11 2.08 -2.68
N ASN A 62 11.82 2.32 -2.40
CA ASN A 62 10.72 2.27 -3.37
C ASN A 62 10.40 3.68 -3.88
N TRP A 63 11.31 4.21 -4.69
CA TRP A 63 11.12 5.44 -5.45
C TRP A 63 10.86 5.07 -6.91
N VAL A 64 10.01 5.82 -7.59
CA VAL A 64 9.71 5.61 -9.03
C VAL A 64 10.61 6.49 -9.88
N LEU A 65 10.81 7.75 -9.47
CA LEU A 65 11.55 8.75 -10.21
C LEU A 65 12.39 9.59 -9.26
N LYS A 66 13.64 9.87 -9.63
CA LYS A 66 14.53 10.81 -8.97
C LYS A 66 15.05 11.82 -9.98
N LEU A 67 14.97 13.10 -9.62
CA LEU A 67 15.52 14.19 -10.42
C LEU A 67 16.87 14.60 -9.83
N GLY A 68 17.92 14.55 -10.65
CA GLY A 68 19.21 15.18 -10.37
C GLY A 68 19.33 16.52 -11.09
N MET A 69 20.50 17.17 -10.98
CA MET A 69 20.77 18.45 -11.66
C MET A 69 20.78 18.32 -13.19
N ASP A 70 21.32 17.23 -13.72
CA ASP A 70 21.49 17.03 -15.17
C ASP A 70 20.83 15.75 -15.73
N ARG A 71 20.15 15.00 -14.86
CA ARG A 71 19.66 13.66 -15.18
C ARG A 71 18.37 13.29 -14.46
N VAL A 72 17.60 12.41 -15.08
CA VAL A 72 16.42 11.77 -14.52
C VAL A 72 16.70 10.28 -14.35
N LEU A 73 16.45 9.76 -13.16
CA LEU A 73 16.54 8.33 -12.87
C LEU A 73 15.12 7.78 -12.73
N ILE A 74 14.78 6.78 -13.53
CA ILE A 74 13.49 6.09 -13.49
C ILE A 74 13.72 4.64 -13.05
N LYS A 75 13.14 4.26 -11.93
CA LYS A 75 13.19 2.88 -11.43
C LYS A 75 11.92 2.16 -11.86
N TYR A 76 12.08 1.14 -12.71
CA TYR A 76 10.94 0.34 -13.21
C TYR A 76 10.58 -0.85 -12.29
N ARG A 77 11.27 -0.99 -11.16
CA ARG A 77 11.00 -2.06 -10.19
C ARG A 77 9.78 -1.74 -9.35
N SER A 78 8.80 -2.63 -9.36
CA SER A 78 7.69 -2.59 -8.39
C SER A 78 8.18 -2.88 -6.97
N CYS A 79 7.51 -2.27 -5.98
CA CYS A 79 7.72 -2.52 -4.55
C CYS A 79 7.57 -4.02 -4.15
N LEU A 80 6.79 -4.78 -4.92
CA LEU A 80 6.56 -6.21 -4.71
C LEU A 80 7.78 -7.06 -5.05
N ASN A 81 8.64 -6.56 -5.94
CA ASN A 81 9.86 -7.24 -6.38
C ASN A 81 11.07 -6.88 -5.51
N SER A 82 10.85 -6.43 -4.26
CA SER A 82 11.91 -6.06 -3.31
C SER A 82 12.81 -7.22 -2.85
N HIS A 83 12.49 -8.46 -3.23
CA HIS A 83 13.24 -9.67 -2.86
C HIS A 83 14.31 -10.08 -3.88
N LEU A 84 14.25 -9.60 -5.13
CA LEU A 84 15.28 -9.92 -6.14
C LEU A 84 16.61 -9.24 -5.77
N PRO A 85 17.76 -9.74 -6.25
CA PRO A 85 19.06 -9.09 -6.02
C PRO A 85 19.12 -7.64 -6.51
N GLU A 86 20.01 -6.83 -5.93
CA GLU A 86 20.23 -5.44 -6.34
C GLU A 86 21.18 -5.29 -7.54
N GLU A 87 21.82 -6.38 -7.96
CA GLU A 87 22.79 -6.44 -9.05
C GLU A 87 22.14 -6.29 -10.43
N ASP A 88 20.85 -6.58 -10.55
CA ASP A 88 20.12 -6.38 -11.80
C ASP A 88 20.02 -4.88 -12.12
N PRO A 89 20.34 -4.46 -13.36
CA PRO A 89 20.04 -3.10 -13.78
C PRO A 89 18.51 -2.94 -13.74
N VAL A 90 17.99 -2.10 -12.84
CA VAL A 90 16.55 -1.81 -12.72
C VAL A 90 16.23 -0.31 -12.74
N VAL A 91 17.23 0.51 -13.13
CA VAL A 91 17.14 1.96 -13.21
C VAL A 91 17.56 2.38 -14.60
N VAL A 92 16.69 3.14 -15.26
CA VAL A 92 17.01 3.85 -16.50
C VAL A 92 17.48 5.25 -16.12
N GLU A 93 18.67 5.61 -16.58
CA GLU A 93 19.21 6.97 -16.48
C GLU A 93 18.98 7.67 -17.82
N ILE A 94 18.40 8.86 -17.79
CA ILE A 94 18.14 9.70 -18.97
C ILE A 94 18.79 11.06 -18.69
N SER A 95 19.75 11.46 -19.52
CA SER A 95 20.35 12.79 -19.43
C SER A 95 19.38 13.83 -19.99
N PHE A 96 19.31 15.03 -19.40
CA PHE A 96 18.45 16.09 -19.96
C PHE A 96 18.84 16.49 -21.38
N SER A 97 20.12 16.35 -21.75
CA SER A 97 20.61 16.60 -23.11
C SER A 97 20.07 15.61 -24.16
N GLU A 98 19.65 14.41 -23.74
CA GLU A 98 19.09 13.38 -24.64
C GLU A 98 17.59 13.58 -24.88
N ILE A 99 16.92 14.38 -24.06
CA ILE A 99 15.48 14.60 -24.15
C ILE A 99 15.19 15.60 -25.27
N GLN A 100 14.93 15.09 -26.47
CA GLN A 100 14.59 15.92 -27.63
C GLN A 100 13.20 16.58 -27.51
N TRP A 101 12.24 15.95 -26.83
CA TRP A 101 10.86 16.42 -26.79
C TRP A 101 10.08 15.91 -25.58
N VAL A 102 9.23 16.77 -25.00
CA VAL A 102 8.32 16.43 -23.88
C VAL A 102 6.92 16.95 -24.19
N ARG A 103 5.93 16.06 -24.16
CA ARG A 103 4.51 16.46 -24.25
C ARG A 103 3.98 16.84 -22.87
N LYS A 104 3.60 18.10 -22.71
CA LYS A 104 2.82 18.53 -21.54
C LYS A 104 1.39 18.02 -21.69
N THR A 105 0.96 17.17 -20.75
CA THR A 105 -0.41 16.67 -20.69
C THR A 105 -1.08 17.18 -19.43
N ASN A 106 -2.32 17.64 -19.54
CA ASN A 106 -3.09 18.08 -18.39
C ASN A 106 -3.62 16.84 -17.65
N VAL A 107 -3.45 16.81 -16.32
CA VAL A 107 -3.87 15.70 -15.45
C VAL A 107 -5.37 15.39 -15.62
N ALA A 108 -6.20 16.41 -15.87
CA ALA A 108 -7.63 16.25 -16.11
C ALA A 108 -7.96 15.36 -17.34
N ARG A 109 -7.05 15.27 -18.31
CA ARG A 109 -7.24 14.49 -19.54
C ARG A 109 -6.87 13.01 -19.39
N LEU A 110 -6.19 12.62 -18.30
CA LEU A 110 -5.75 11.25 -18.04
C LEU A 110 -6.81 10.38 -17.33
N ASN A 111 -7.84 11.01 -16.72
CA ASN A 111 -8.91 10.31 -15.99
C ASN A 111 -9.98 9.65 -16.87
N LEU A 112 -9.80 9.54 -18.20
CA LEU A 112 -10.88 9.16 -19.11
C LEU A 112 -10.83 7.74 -19.69
N ARG A 113 -9.88 6.87 -19.32
CA ARG A 113 -9.84 5.48 -19.81
C ARG A 113 -9.17 4.51 -18.83
N ALA A 114 -9.74 4.36 -17.64
CA ALA A 114 -9.43 3.23 -16.74
C ALA A 114 -10.73 2.48 -16.43
#